data_AF-A0A925BPX3-F1
#
_entry.id   AF-A0A925BPX3-F1
#
_cell.length_a   1.000
_cell.length_b   1.000
_cell.length_c   1.000
_cell.angle_alpha   90.00
_cell.angle_beta   90.00
_cell.angle_gamma   90.00
#
_symmetry.space_group_name_H-M   'P 1'
#
loop_
_entity.id
_entity.type
_entity.pdbx_description
1 polymer ?
#
loop_
_entity_poly.entity_id
_entity_poly.type
_entity_poly.pdbx_seq_one_letter_code
_entity_poly.pdbx_strand_id
1 'polypeptide(L)'
;MLFNSRKSFDPSKVLVPIKLVSTQDEEIVNEIIRATNSQNEVKPEQLEAMTEFQKKLELYFRTYPGAGQLYYERRSKQWVASAVEKTRIVTIPNQIKAFASMFLSVPHRVAGYYGTVRERMQNQIFKNDHRPIAYYTSALALYRLESLFRNKSIDAVWKPLKWYLLMLFARSVGGLPPDAASKECEKYCQALIEVLNDPTRAKDVFDGILHAISVGGPPEINKDSVKTQSLRDTLNERVPIPTVAK
;
A
#
# COMPACT_ATOMS: atom_id res chain seq x y z
N MET A 1 -19.49 -22.64 8.74
CA MET A 1 -20.26 -23.89 8.80
C MET A 1 -21.54 -23.75 9.64
N LEU A 2 -21.48 -23.29 10.90
CA LEU A 2 -22.68 -23.13 11.76
C LEU A 2 -23.83 -22.31 11.15
N PHE A 3 -23.56 -21.13 10.57
CA PHE A 3 -24.61 -20.29 9.95
C PHE A 3 -25.27 -20.95 8.71
N ASN A 4 -24.50 -21.73 7.96
CA ASN A 4 -24.99 -22.41 6.75
C ASN A 4 -25.82 -23.65 7.11
N SER A 5 -25.56 -24.26 8.26
CA SER A 5 -26.28 -25.43 8.79
C SER A 5 -27.29 -25.05 9.88
N ARG A 6 -27.68 -23.78 10.00
CA ARG A 6 -28.58 -23.29 11.06
C ARG A 6 -29.97 -23.94 11.09
N LYS A 7 -30.40 -24.54 9.96
CA LYS A 7 -31.66 -25.30 9.87
C LYS A 7 -31.54 -26.73 10.38
N SER A 8 -30.31 -27.21 10.56
CA SER A 8 -29.98 -28.60 10.90
C SER A 8 -29.82 -28.83 12.40
N PHE A 9 -29.85 -27.76 13.20
CA PHE A 9 -29.64 -27.82 14.65
C PHE A 9 -30.66 -26.94 15.37
N ASP A 10 -31.09 -27.39 16.54
CA ASP A 10 -31.92 -26.62 17.46
C ASP A 10 -31.04 -25.57 18.17
N PRO A 11 -31.28 -24.26 17.98
CA PRO A 11 -30.48 -23.21 18.61
C PRO A 11 -30.46 -23.29 20.14
N SER A 12 -31.49 -23.85 20.77
CA SER A 12 -31.56 -24.02 22.22
C SER A 12 -30.65 -25.13 22.77
N LYS A 13 -30.13 -26.00 21.89
CA LYS A 13 -29.28 -27.15 22.24
C LYS A 13 -27.81 -26.96 21.84
N VAL A 14 -27.48 -25.87 21.13
CA VAL A 14 -26.12 -25.58 20.68
C VAL A 14 -25.50 -24.51 21.56
N LEU A 15 -24.47 -24.88 22.31
CA LEU A 15 -23.67 -23.94 23.10
C LEU A 15 -22.49 -23.45 22.26
N VAL A 16 -22.40 -22.12 22.05
CA VAL A 16 -21.26 -21.49 21.39
C VAL A 16 -20.33 -20.91 22.45
N PRO A 17 -19.11 -21.46 22.63
CA PRO A 17 -18.17 -20.90 23.58
C PRO A 17 -17.65 -19.55 23.08
N ILE A 18 -17.89 -18.49 23.85
CA ILE A 18 -17.33 -17.16 23.62
C ILE A 18 -16.24 -16.93 24.67
N LYS A 19 -14.99 -16.75 24.23
CA LYS A 19 -13.87 -16.36 25.09
C LYS A 19 -13.51 -14.91 24.81
N LEU A 20 -13.83 -14.03 25.75
CA LEU A 20 -13.39 -12.63 25.72
C LEU A 20 -12.09 -12.51 26.50
N VAL A 21 -11.02 -12.05 25.86
CA VAL A 21 -9.78 -11.69 26.55
C VAL A 21 -9.51 -10.21 26.32
N SER A 22 -9.31 -9.46 27.40
CA SER A 22 -8.97 -8.06 27.37
C SER A 22 -7.64 -7.88 28.11
N THR A 23 -6.64 -7.38 27.40
CA THR A 23 -5.34 -7.03 27.96
C THR A 23 -4.79 -5.83 27.19
N GLN A 24 -4.01 -4.99 27.87
CA GLN A 24 -3.27 -3.89 27.25
C GLN A 24 -1.87 -4.34 26.79
N ASP A 25 -1.44 -5.53 27.21
CA ASP A 25 -0.14 -6.10 26.85
C ASP A 25 -0.18 -6.74 25.46
N GLU A 26 0.55 -6.13 24.53
CA GLU A 26 0.60 -6.57 23.14
C GLU A 26 1.27 -7.93 22.93
N GLU A 27 2.21 -8.33 23.79
CA GLU A 27 2.87 -9.63 23.70
C GLU A 27 1.90 -10.74 24.08
N ILE A 28 1.12 -10.53 25.15
CA ILE A 28 0.06 -11.45 25.58
C ILE A 28 -1.03 -11.58 24.50
N VAL A 29 -1.44 -10.49 23.85
CA VAL A 29 -2.38 -10.56 22.70
C VAL A 29 -1.81 -11.44 21.59
N ASN A 30 -0.54 -11.25 21.25
CA ASN A 30 0.14 -12.00 20.20
C ASN A 30 0.25 -13.49 20.53
N GLU A 31 0.58 -13.85 21.78
CA GLU A 31 0.61 -15.23 22.26
C GLU A 31 -0.77 -15.88 22.25
N ILE A 32 -1.80 -15.18 22.73
CA ILE A 32 -3.18 -15.69 22.73
C ILE A 32 -3.68 -15.90 21.30
N ILE A 33 -3.41 -14.97 20.38
CA ILE A 33 -3.76 -15.11 18.95
C ILE A 33 -3.06 -16.34 18.35
N ARG A 34 -1.76 -16.54 18.63
CA ARG A 34 -1.02 -17.73 18.16
C ARG A 34 -1.57 -19.02 18.76
N ALA A 35 -1.81 -19.05 20.07
CA ALA A 35 -2.28 -20.23 20.79
C ALA A 35 -3.70 -20.62 20.37
N THR A 36 -4.61 -19.65 20.20
CA THR A 36 -6.01 -19.89 19.86
C THR A 36 -6.20 -20.20 18.38
N ASN A 37 -5.43 -19.58 17.48
CA ASN A 37 -5.48 -19.86 16.05
C ASN A 37 -4.57 -21.03 15.62
N SER A 38 -3.96 -21.78 16.54
CA SER A 38 -3.39 -23.09 16.20
C SER A 38 -4.47 -24.12 15.82
N GLN A 39 -5.73 -23.86 16.20
CA GLN A 39 -6.90 -24.72 15.96
C GLN A 39 -7.73 -24.32 14.71
N ASN A 40 -7.39 -23.23 14.01
CA ASN A 40 -8.03 -22.78 12.75
C ASN A 40 -6.96 -22.24 11.78
N GLU A 41 -7.21 -22.23 10.46
CA GLU A 41 -6.23 -21.77 9.46
C GLU A 41 -5.76 -20.32 9.74
N VAL A 42 -4.47 -20.16 10.08
CA VAL A 42 -3.87 -18.85 10.37
C VAL A 42 -3.83 -18.04 9.07
N LYS A 43 -4.56 -16.93 9.02
CA LYS A 43 -4.46 -16.02 7.87
C LYS A 43 -3.05 -15.46 7.81
N PRO A 44 -2.32 -15.61 6.70
CA PRO A 44 -0.91 -15.24 6.72
C PRO A 44 -0.70 -13.70 6.82
N GLU A 45 -1.75 -12.90 6.66
CA GLU A 45 -1.83 -11.47 7.07
C GLU A 45 -1.53 -11.24 8.56
N GLN A 46 -2.03 -12.12 9.43
CA GLN A 46 -1.84 -12.01 10.87
C GLN A 46 -0.40 -12.33 11.25
N LEU A 47 0.23 -13.30 10.59
CA LEU A 47 1.65 -13.61 10.79
C LEU A 47 2.55 -12.46 10.32
N GLU A 48 2.22 -11.86 9.18
CA GLU A 48 2.94 -10.70 8.64
C GLU A 48 2.95 -9.54 9.64
N ALA A 49 1.78 -9.21 10.20
CA ALA A 49 1.57 -8.14 11.17
C ALA A 49 2.38 -8.33 12.46
N MET A 50 2.90 -9.54 12.73
CA MET A 50 3.68 -9.85 13.93
C MET A 50 5.19 -9.71 13.71
N THR A 51 5.65 -9.49 12.47
CA THR A 51 7.08 -9.34 12.20
C THR A 51 7.63 -8.05 12.81
N GLU A 52 8.91 -8.07 13.18
CA GLU A 52 9.62 -6.91 13.72
C GLU A 52 9.66 -5.76 12.71
N PHE A 53 9.75 -6.07 11.41
CA PHE A 53 9.66 -5.06 10.37
C PHE A 53 8.35 -4.27 10.44
N GLN A 54 7.20 -4.95 10.61
CA GLN A 54 5.92 -4.25 10.68
C GLN A 54 5.80 -3.35 11.91
N LYS A 55 6.33 -3.77 13.06
CA LYS A 55 6.39 -2.93 14.27
C LYS A 55 7.26 -1.69 14.04
N LYS A 56 8.45 -1.88 13.46
CA LYS A 56 9.38 -0.80 13.09
C LYS A 56 8.71 0.17 12.12
N LEU A 57 7.99 -0.34 11.12
CA LEU A 57 7.29 0.47 10.14
C LEU A 57 6.17 1.30 10.76
N GLU A 58 5.38 0.70 11.66
CA GLU A 58 4.34 1.42 12.40
C GLU A 58 4.92 2.58 13.20
N LEU A 59 6.01 2.35 13.95
CA LEU A 59 6.68 3.40 14.71
C LEU A 59 7.25 4.48 13.78
N TYR A 60 7.81 4.09 12.64
CA TYR A 60 8.35 5.02 11.65
C TYR A 60 7.28 5.98 11.11
N PHE A 61 6.07 5.51 10.83
CA PHE A 61 4.96 6.37 10.39
C PHE A 61 4.61 7.45 11.41
N ARG A 62 4.77 7.17 12.71
CA ARG A 62 4.50 8.14 13.79
C ARG A 62 5.52 9.28 13.83
N THR A 63 6.67 9.14 13.17
CA THR A 63 7.72 10.19 13.12
C THR A 63 7.38 11.36 12.19
N TYR A 64 6.33 11.26 11.37
CA TYR A 64 5.94 12.29 10.41
C TYR A 64 4.69 13.06 10.86
N PRO A 65 4.83 14.28 11.42
CA PRO A 65 3.70 15.08 11.87
C PRO A 65 2.98 15.84 10.74
N GLY A 66 1.84 16.44 11.08
CA GLY A 66 1.16 17.44 10.25
C GLY A 66 0.55 16.89 8.95
N ALA A 67 0.75 17.62 7.84
CA ALA A 67 0.14 17.28 6.55
C ALA A 67 0.61 15.93 5.97
N GLY A 68 1.78 15.45 6.40
CA GLY A 68 2.34 14.14 6.04
C GLY A 68 1.96 13.01 7.01
N GLN A 69 1.20 13.29 8.08
CA GLN A 69 0.83 12.27 9.06
C GLN A 69 -0.07 11.21 8.44
N LEU A 70 0.43 9.98 8.48
CA LEU A 70 -0.27 8.75 8.07
C LEU A 70 -0.21 7.73 9.21
N TYR A 71 -1.15 6.81 9.20
CA TYR A 71 -1.31 5.80 10.25
C TYR A 71 -1.24 4.42 9.62
N TYR A 72 -0.15 3.71 9.88
CA TYR A 72 0.00 2.35 9.39
C TYR A 72 -0.94 1.41 10.17
N GLU A 73 -1.81 0.71 9.46
CA GLU A 73 -2.71 -0.30 10.03
C GLU A 73 -2.03 -1.66 9.92
N ARG A 74 -1.23 -1.99 10.95
CA ARG A 74 -0.56 -3.28 11.07
C ARG A 74 -1.55 -4.40 11.37
N ARG A 75 -2.54 -4.16 12.24
CA ARG A 75 -3.61 -5.11 12.55
C ARG A 75 -4.93 -4.63 11.95
N SER A 76 -5.70 -5.53 11.34
CA SER A 76 -7.01 -5.17 10.76
C SER A 76 -7.89 -4.47 11.80
N LYS A 77 -8.44 -3.30 11.43
CA LYS A 77 -9.32 -2.48 12.27
C LYS A 77 -8.66 -1.86 13.51
N GLN A 78 -7.33 -1.80 13.56
CA GLN A 78 -6.58 -1.22 14.68
C GLN A 78 -7.01 0.22 15.01
N TRP A 79 -7.44 0.97 14.00
CA TRP A 79 -7.80 2.39 14.14
C TRP A 79 -9.31 2.65 14.19
N VAL A 80 -10.18 1.62 14.19
CA VAL A 80 -11.64 1.81 14.10
C VAL A 80 -12.22 2.58 15.29
N ALA A 81 -11.65 2.42 16.49
CA ALA A 81 -12.08 3.12 17.70
C ALA A 81 -11.35 4.46 17.91
N SER A 82 -10.49 4.87 16.99
CA SER A 82 -9.71 6.11 17.09
C SER A 82 -10.36 7.25 16.31
N ALA A 83 -10.07 8.50 16.69
CA ALA A 83 -10.52 9.69 15.97
C ALA A 83 -9.74 9.97 14.66
N VAL A 84 -8.98 8.99 14.16
CA VAL A 84 -8.12 9.14 12.98
C VAL A 84 -8.97 9.17 11.70
N GLU A 85 -8.65 10.12 10.80
CA GLU A 85 -9.25 10.19 9.48
C GLU A 85 -8.98 8.92 8.66
N LYS A 86 -10.03 8.27 8.17
CA LYS A 86 -9.92 7.02 7.40
C LYS A 86 -9.01 7.14 6.17
N THR A 87 -8.95 8.32 5.56
CA THR A 87 -8.11 8.60 4.38
C THR A 87 -6.62 8.61 4.69
N ARG A 88 -6.23 8.73 5.97
CA ARG A 88 -4.83 8.70 6.43
C ARG A 88 -4.38 7.32 6.91
N ILE A 89 -5.30 6.35 6.95
CA ILE A 89 -5.00 4.99 7.37
C ILE A 89 -4.44 4.22 6.17
N VAL A 90 -3.27 3.61 6.36
CA VAL A 90 -2.55 2.85 5.33
C VAL A 90 -2.58 1.38 5.73
N THR A 91 -3.39 0.60 5.02
CA THR A 91 -3.52 -0.85 5.27
C THR A 91 -2.38 -1.64 4.63
N ILE A 92 -2.08 -2.83 5.16
CA ILE A 92 -1.08 -3.75 4.56
C ILE A 92 -1.35 -3.94 3.05
N PRO A 93 -2.58 -4.25 2.57
CA PRO A 93 -2.84 -4.38 1.14
C PRO A 93 -2.43 -3.15 0.32
N ASN A 94 -2.79 -1.95 0.76
CA ASN A 94 -2.44 -0.73 0.04
C ASN A 94 -0.93 -0.47 0.08
N GLN A 95 -0.28 -0.76 1.20
CA GLN A 95 1.17 -0.64 1.35
C GLN A 95 1.92 -1.54 0.38
N ILE A 96 1.52 -2.81 0.26
CA ILE A 96 2.12 -3.76 -0.70
C ILE A 96 1.98 -3.24 -2.12
N LYS A 97 0.76 -2.84 -2.50
CA LYS A 97 0.47 -2.39 -3.87
C LYS A 97 1.23 -1.11 -4.22
N ALA A 98 1.28 -0.15 -3.29
CA ALA A 98 2.02 1.10 -3.48
C ALA A 98 3.53 0.84 -3.59
N PHE A 99 4.11 0.08 -2.66
CA PHE A 99 5.54 -0.25 -2.66
C PHE A 99 5.94 -1.02 -3.92
N ALA A 100 5.21 -2.07 -4.28
CA ALA A 100 5.51 -2.87 -5.47
C ALA A 100 5.37 -2.07 -6.78
N SER A 101 4.48 -1.08 -6.80
CA SER A 101 4.36 -0.19 -7.96
C SER A 101 5.54 0.78 -8.06
N MET A 102 5.94 1.40 -6.94
CA MET A 102 6.97 2.45 -6.95
C MET A 102 8.40 1.94 -6.93
N PHE A 103 8.69 0.91 -6.14
CA PHE A 103 10.05 0.42 -5.92
C PHE A 103 10.37 -0.82 -6.74
N LEU A 104 9.40 -1.71 -6.96
CA LEU A 104 9.58 -2.89 -7.81
C LEU A 104 9.16 -2.65 -9.27
N SER A 105 8.57 -1.48 -9.58
CA SER A 105 8.11 -1.11 -10.92
C SER A 105 7.17 -2.14 -11.58
N VAL A 106 6.31 -2.82 -10.79
CA VAL A 106 5.39 -3.87 -11.29
C VAL A 106 3.91 -3.53 -11.05
N PRO A 107 3.40 -2.35 -11.51
CA PRO A 107 2.00 -1.96 -11.29
C PRO A 107 0.98 -2.94 -11.92
N HIS A 108 1.37 -3.63 -13.00
CA HIS A 108 0.56 -4.67 -13.65
C HIS A 108 0.33 -5.91 -12.76
N ARG A 109 1.21 -6.17 -11.77
CA ARG A 109 1.13 -7.34 -10.88
C ARG A 109 0.36 -7.10 -9.59
N VAL A 110 0.02 -5.85 -9.29
CA VAL A 110 -0.68 -5.47 -8.04
C VAL A 110 -2.20 -5.37 -8.21
N ALA A 111 -2.68 -5.53 -9.44
CA ALA A 111 -4.10 -5.67 -9.74
C ALA A 111 -4.63 -7.02 -9.22
N GLY A 112 -5.85 -7.00 -8.67
CA GLY A 112 -6.53 -8.18 -8.14
C GLY A 112 -6.57 -8.28 -6.62
N TYR A 113 -6.96 -9.47 -6.15
CA TYR A 113 -7.16 -9.79 -4.74
C TYR A 113 -5.84 -9.77 -3.97
N TYR A 114 -5.92 -9.31 -2.72
CA TYR A 114 -4.77 -9.15 -1.85
C TYR A 114 -3.95 -10.44 -1.68
N GLY A 115 -4.60 -11.59 -1.44
CA GLY A 115 -3.90 -12.86 -1.21
C GLY A 115 -2.93 -13.21 -2.35
N THR A 116 -3.42 -13.15 -3.59
CA THR A 116 -2.63 -13.42 -4.80
C THR A 116 -1.52 -12.38 -5.03
N VAL A 117 -1.75 -11.11 -4.68
CA VAL A 117 -0.71 -10.08 -4.78
C VAL A 117 0.37 -10.32 -3.74
N ARG A 118 0.00 -10.62 -2.50
CA ARG A 118 0.95 -10.89 -1.42
C ARG A 118 1.82 -12.09 -1.72
N GLU A 119 1.25 -13.21 -2.13
CA GLU A 119 2.00 -14.43 -2.48
C GLU A 119 3.07 -14.16 -3.56
N ARG A 120 2.69 -13.42 -4.62
CA ARG A 120 3.63 -13.02 -5.69
C ARG A 120 4.75 -12.09 -5.22
N MET A 121 4.53 -11.35 -4.13
CA MET A 121 5.46 -10.32 -3.64
C MET A 121 6.20 -10.73 -2.36
N GLN A 122 5.87 -11.86 -1.73
CA GLN A 122 6.27 -12.22 -0.37
C GLN A 122 7.78 -12.13 -0.10
N ASN A 123 8.61 -12.45 -1.09
CA ASN A 123 10.07 -12.44 -0.97
C ASN A 123 10.74 -11.13 -1.40
N GLN A 124 9.96 -10.11 -1.77
CA GLN A 124 10.43 -8.83 -2.30
C GLN A 124 9.97 -7.63 -1.47
N ILE A 125 9.14 -7.86 -0.45
CA ILE A 125 8.55 -6.84 0.41
C ILE A 125 8.78 -7.21 1.88
N PHE A 126 8.66 -6.22 2.75
CA PHE A 126 8.79 -6.31 4.20
C PHE A 126 10.04 -7.05 4.70
N LYS A 127 11.13 -7.04 3.93
CA LYS A 127 12.41 -7.60 4.39
C LYS A 127 12.99 -6.73 5.51
N ASN A 128 13.64 -7.40 6.47
CA ASN A 128 14.19 -6.75 7.66
C ASN A 128 15.26 -5.68 7.37
N ASP A 129 15.98 -5.82 6.25
CA ASP A 129 17.01 -4.91 5.78
C ASP A 129 16.47 -3.71 4.99
N HIS A 130 15.19 -3.74 4.57
CA HIS A 130 14.60 -2.61 3.88
C HIS A 130 14.51 -1.38 4.79
N ARG A 131 14.63 -0.20 4.19
CA ARG A 131 14.43 1.07 4.89
C ARG A 131 12.93 1.39 5.00
N PRO A 132 12.40 1.69 6.20
CA PRO A 132 11.00 2.09 6.38
C PRO A 132 10.57 3.31 5.54
N ILE A 133 11.50 4.21 5.22
CA ILE A 133 11.25 5.39 4.40
C ILE A 133 10.68 5.06 3.02
N ALA A 134 11.07 3.93 2.41
CA ALA A 134 10.53 3.50 1.12
C ALA A 134 9.02 3.19 1.21
N TYR A 135 8.60 2.56 2.30
CA TYR A 135 7.21 2.24 2.55
C TYR A 135 6.39 3.48 2.89
N TYR A 136 6.92 4.36 3.74
CA TYR A 136 6.28 5.64 4.04
C TYR A 136 6.12 6.49 2.77
N THR A 137 7.17 6.63 1.96
CA THR A 137 7.14 7.41 0.71
C THR A 137 6.08 6.88 -0.25
N SER A 138 6.01 5.56 -0.41
CA SER A 138 5.00 4.96 -1.29
C SER A 138 3.57 5.12 -0.76
N ALA A 139 3.38 5.06 0.55
CA ALA A 139 2.10 5.34 1.17
C ALA A 139 1.69 6.83 1.05
N LEU A 140 2.64 7.74 1.21
CA LEU A 140 2.44 9.17 1.04
C LEU A 140 2.04 9.52 -0.39
N ALA A 141 2.71 8.93 -1.38
CA ALA A 141 2.37 9.11 -2.78
C ALA A 141 0.93 8.64 -3.08
N LEU A 142 0.55 7.47 -2.56
CA LEU A 142 -0.82 6.97 -2.69
C LEU A 142 -1.84 7.90 -2.03
N TYR A 143 -1.55 8.37 -0.82
CA TYR A 143 -2.44 9.30 -0.10
C TYR A 143 -2.67 10.60 -0.87
N ARG A 144 -1.59 11.20 -1.41
CA ARG A 144 -1.68 12.42 -2.22
C ARG A 144 -2.47 12.19 -3.50
N LEU A 145 -2.17 11.13 -4.24
CA LEU A 145 -2.89 10.77 -5.46
C LEU A 145 -4.38 10.52 -5.20
N GLU A 146 -4.73 9.79 -4.14
CA GLU A 146 -6.13 9.59 -3.76
C GLU A 146 -6.82 10.88 -3.33
N SER A 147 -6.08 11.83 -2.74
CA SER A 147 -6.60 13.17 -2.45
C SER A 147 -6.95 13.93 -3.72
N LEU A 148 -6.10 13.88 -4.75
CA LEU A 148 -6.35 14.50 -6.06
C LEU A 148 -7.57 13.89 -6.77
N PHE A 149 -7.82 12.59 -6.60
CA PHE A 149 -9.04 11.96 -7.08
C PHE A 149 -10.28 12.35 -6.26
N ARG A 150 -10.15 12.50 -4.93
CA ARG A 150 -11.28 12.87 -4.05
C ARG A 150 -11.73 14.31 -4.28
N ASN A 151 -10.79 15.23 -4.44
CA ASN A 151 -11.09 16.64 -4.65
C ASN A 151 -11.37 16.98 -6.13
N LYS A 152 -11.40 15.97 -7.02
CA LYS A 152 -11.65 16.10 -8.47
C LYS A 152 -10.61 16.94 -9.22
N SER A 153 -9.40 17.10 -8.66
CA SER A 153 -8.27 17.69 -9.40
C SER A 153 -7.80 16.78 -10.54
N ILE A 154 -7.96 15.47 -10.39
CA ILE A 154 -7.74 14.48 -11.45
C ILE A 154 -9.05 13.74 -11.72
N ASP A 155 -9.39 13.60 -13.00
CA ASP A 155 -10.59 12.88 -13.44
C ASP A 155 -10.57 11.40 -13.01
N ALA A 156 -11.74 10.91 -12.57
CA ALA A 156 -11.93 9.54 -12.13
C ALA A 156 -11.65 8.49 -13.23
N VAL A 157 -11.67 8.85 -14.52
CA VAL A 157 -11.29 7.99 -15.64
C VAL A 157 -9.88 7.40 -15.49
N TRP A 158 -8.98 8.11 -14.79
CA TRP A 158 -7.60 7.68 -14.56
C TRP A 158 -7.42 6.75 -13.35
N LYS A 159 -8.45 6.55 -12.52
CA LYS A 159 -8.38 5.70 -11.31
C LYS A 159 -7.91 4.26 -11.59
N PRO A 160 -8.29 3.59 -12.70
CA PRO A 160 -7.77 2.26 -12.99
C PRO A 160 -6.24 2.22 -13.17
N LEU A 161 -5.62 3.34 -13.56
CA LEU A 161 -4.17 3.49 -13.70
C LEU A 161 -3.47 3.94 -12.41
N LYS A 162 -4.16 4.02 -11.27
CA LYS A 162 -3.60 4.51 -9.99
C LYS A 162 -2.21 3.96 -9.67
N TRP A 163 -2.02 2.65 -9.81
CA TRP A 163 -0.73 2.00 -9.54
C TRP A 163 0.37 2.37 -10.53
N TYR A 164 0.00 2.55 -11.81
CA TYR A 164 0.92 3.05 -12.84
C TYR A 164 1.29 4.51 -12.56
N LEU A 165 0.34 5.35 -12.16
CA LEU A 165 0.62 6.74 -11.80
C LEU A 165 1.62 6.84 -10.63
N LEU A 166 1.56 5.93 -9.65
CA LEU A 166 2.57 5.87 -8.60
C LEU A 166 3.96 5.47 -9.13
N MET A 167 4.03 4.44 -9.99
CA MET A 167 5.29 4.04 -10.64
C MET A 167 5.90 5.20 -11.43
N LEU A 168 5.07 5.87 -12.25
CA LEU A 168 5.48 6.97 -13.10
C LEU A 168 5.90 8.19 -12.27
N PHE A 169 5.16 8.53 -11.20
CA PHE A 169 5.55 9.58 -10.26
C PHE A 169 6.96 9.35 -9.70
N ALA A 170 7.22 8.13 -9.20
CA ALA A 170 8.52 7.79 -8.64
C ALA A 170 9.65 8.01 -9.67
N ARG A 171 9.42 7.57 -10.92
CA ARG A 171 10.37 7.72 -12.03
C ARG A 171 10.53 9.17 -12.49
N SER A 172 9.45 9.91 -12.60
CA SER A 172 9.46 11.31 -13.03
C SER A 172 10.12 12.24 -12.02
N VAL A 173 10.23 11.86 -10.74
CA VAL A 173 10.90 12.67 -9.72
C VAL A 173 12.32 12.17 -9.44
N GLY A 174 12.49 10.87 -9.19
CA GLY A 174 13.75 10.31 -8.70
C GLY A 174 14.51 9.43 -9.70
N GLY A 175 13.95 9.16 -10.88
CA GLY A 175 14.52 8.22 -11.82
C GLY A 175 14.25 6.76 -11.44
N LEU A 176 15.19 5.86 -11.73
CA LEU A 176 15.02 4.45 -11.38
C LEU A 176 15.10 4.27 -9.85
N PRO A 177 14.11 3.59 -9.23
CA PRO A 177 14.14 3.35 -7.80
C PRO A 177 15.34 2.46 -7.43
N PRO A 178 16.13 2.82 -6.42
CA PRO A 178 17.19 1.96 -5.92
C PRO A 178 16.58 0.82 -5.09
N ASP A 179 17.40 -0.18 -4.76
CA ASP A 179 17.01 -1.24 -3.81
C ASP A 179 16.61 -0.61 -2.46
N ALA A 180 15.51 -1.08 -1.86
CA ALA A 180 15.00 -0.55 -0.61
C ALA A 180 15.94 -0.77 0.59
N ALA A 181 16.91 -1.68 0.52
CA ALA A 181 17.96 -1.87 1.52
C ALA A 181 19.19 -0.97 1.30
N SER A 182 19.35 -0.40 0.09
CA SER A 182 20.50 0.42 -0.29
C SER A 182 20.58 1.74 0.50
N LYS A 183 21.76 2.36 0.56
CA LYS A 183 21.95 3.67 1.23
C LYS A 183 21.32 4.81 0.43
N GLU A 184 21.33 4.66 -0.89
CA GLU A 184 20.77 5.59 -1.87
C GLU A 184 19.25 5.72 -1.73
N CYS A 185 18.59 4.70 -1.18
CA CYS A 185 17.14 4.68 -0.95
C CYS A 185 16.67 5.86 -0.09
N GLU A 186 17.42 6.27 0.94
CA GLU A 186 17.05 7.42 1.77
C GLU A 186 17.03 8.71 0.98
N LYS A 187 18.11 8.99 0.24
CA LYS A 187 18.22 10.20 -0.58
C LYS A 187 17.14 10.23 -1.66
N TYR A 188 16.92 9.09 -2.32
CA TYR A 188 15.84 8.94 -3.31
C TYR A 188 14.47 9.24 -2.72
N CYS A 189 14.14 8.61 -1.59
CA CYS A 189 12.85 8.81 -0.93
C CYS A 189 12.66 10.24 -0.43
N GLN A 190 13.71 10.86 0.11
CA GLN A 190 13.65 12.24 0.58
C GLN A 190 13.28 13.21 -0.54
N ALA A 191 13.87 13.06 -1.73
CA ALA A 191 13.52 13.87 -2.90
C ALA A 191 12.04 13.70 -3.32
N LEU A 192 11.52 12.46 -3.27
CA LEU A 192 10.11 12.19 -3.52
C LEU A 192 9.19 12.81 -2.45
N ILE A 193 9.54 12.67 -1.18
CA ILE A 193 8.78 13.23 -0.04
C ILE A 193 8.72 14.75 -0.14
N GLU A 194 9.82 15.42 -0.52
CA GLU A 194 9.84 16.87 -0.70
C GLU A 194 8.83 17.35 -1.74
N VAL A 195 8.73 16.65 -2.88
CA VAL A 195 7.70 16.94 -3.89
C VAL A 195 6.31 16.64 -3.35
N LEU A 196 6.12 15.52 -2.65
CA LEU A 196 4.81 15.10 -2.11
C LEU A 196 4.30 16.00 -0.99
N ASN A 197 5.18 16.67 -0.26
CA ASN A 197 4.82 17.59 0.81
C ASN A 197 4.39 18.96 0.31
N ASP A 198 4.67 19.28 -0.95
CA ASP A 198 4.15 20.46 -1.64
C ASP A 198 2.94 20.03 -2.52
N PRO A 199 1.69 20.35 -2.13
CA PRO A 199 0.51 19.91 -2.87
C PRO A 199 0.47 20.40 -4.31
N THR A 200 1.03 21.57 -4.60
CA THR A 200 1.08 22.16 -5.93
C THR A 200 2.08 21.40 -6.78
N ARG A 201 3.33 21.23 -6.30
CA ARG A 201 4.35 20.46 -7.04
C ARG A 201 3.94 19.02 -7.27
N ALA A 202 3.34 18.37 -6.27
CA ALA A 202 2.83 17.02 -6.41
C ALA A 202 1.77 16.94 -7.52
N LYS A 203 0.82 17.88 -7.56
CA LYS A 203 -0.20 17.96 -8.60
C LYS A 203 0.42 18.19 -9.98
N ASP A 204 1.35 19.13 -10.12
CA ASP A 204 2.00 19.45 -11.39
C ASP A 204 2.70 18.24 -11.99
N VAL A 205 3.37 17.43 -11.17
CA VAL A 205 4.00 16.18 -11.62
C VAL A 205 2.95 15.17 -12.12
N PHE A 206 1.85 14.97 -11.37
CA PHE A 206 0.78 14.07 -11.84
C PHE A 206 0.11 14.57 -13.11
N ASP A 207 -0.15 15.87 -13.24
CA ASP A 207 -0.73 16.46 -14.44
C ASP A 207 0.21 16.31 -15.65
N GLY A 208 1.52 16.51 -15.46
CA GLY A 208 2.53 16.26 -16.49
C GLY A 208 2.54 14.81 -16.98
N ILE A 209 2.43 13.85 -16.04
CA ILE A 209 2.31 12.42 -16.37
C ILE A 209 1.03 12.17 -17.19
N LEU A 210 -0.12 12.67 -16.74
CA LEU A 210 -1.40 12.48 -17.41
C LEU A 210 -1.42 13.11 -18.81
N HIS A 211 -0.81 14.28 -18.95
CA HIS A 211 -0.64 14.94 -20.24
C HIS A 211 0.19 14.06 -21.20
N ALA A 212 1.35 13.56 -20.75
CA ALA A 212 2.20 12.67 -21.55
C ALA A 212 1.47 11.38 -21.98
N ILE A 213 0.67 10.79 -21.09
CA ILE A 213 -0.16 9.61 -21.40
C ILE A 213 -1.21 9.93 -22.46
N SER A 214 -1.84 11.11 -22.36
CA SER A 214 -2.90 11.56 -23.26
C SER A 214 -2.37 11.88 -24.66
N VAL A 215 -1.21 12.55 -24.76
CA VAL A 215 -0.56 12.88 -26.05
C VAL A 215 -0.14 11.62 -26.80
N GLY A 216 0.29 10.57 -26.09
CA GLY A 216 0.59 9.26 -26.70
C GLY A 216 -0.64 8.48 -27.18
N GLY A 217 -1.84 9.04 -27.06
CA GLY A 217 -3.13 8.37 -27.30
C GLY A 217 -3.56 7.57 -26.06
N PRO A 218 -4.70 7.88 -25.41
CA PRO A 218 -5.07 7.24 -24.15
C PRO A 218 -5.08 5.72 -24.32
N PRO A 219 -4.39 4.97 -23.44
CA PRO A 219 -4.42 3.51 -23.53
C PRO A 219 -5.86 3.03 -23.34
N GLU A 220 -6.20 1.88 -23.91
CA GLU A 220 -7.49 1.26 -23.58
C GLU A 220 -7.51 0.92 -22.09
N ILE A 221 -8.40 1.56 -21.32
CA ILE A 221 -8.51 1.36 -19.87
C ILE A 221 -9.65 0.38 -19.60
N ASN A 222 -9.32 -0.91 -19.46
CA ASN A 222 -10.25 -1.94 -19.03
C ASN A 222 -9.60 -2.83 -17.94
N LYS A 223 -10.38 -3.73 -17.33
CA LYS A 223 -9.90 -4.55 -16.20
C LYS A 223 -8.72 -5.47 -16.54
N ASP A 224 -8.53 -5.78 -17.82
CA ASP A 224 -7.51 -6.74 -18.26
C ASP A 224 -6.28 -6.03 -18.84
N SER A 225 -6.47 -4.92 -19.55
CA SER A 225 -5.37 -4.10 -20.05
C SER A 225 -4.46 -3.59 -18.93
N VAL A 226 -5.04 -3.21 -17.77
CA VAL A 226 -4.29 -2.76 -16.59
C VAL A 226 -3.44 -3.85 -15.92
N LYS A 227 -3.60 -5.12 -16.30
CA LYS A 227 -2.79 -6.24 -15.79
C LYS A 227 -1.66 -6.63 -16.72
N THR A 228 -1.50 -5.95 -17.86
CA THR A 228 -0.51 -6.32 -18.87
C THR A 228 0.83 -5.63 -18.64
N GLN A 229 1.92 -6.37 -18.89
CA GLN A 229 3.25 -5.77 -18.93
C GLN A 229 3.42 -4.82 -20.12
N SER A 230 2.77 -5.10 -21.25
CA SER A 230 2.78 -4.23 -22.44
C SER A 230 2.31 -2.81 -22.11
N LEU A 231 1.24 -2.65 -21.30
CA LEU A 231 0.79 -1.32 -20.87
C LEU A 231 1.85 -0.62 -20.01
N ARG A 232 2.49 -1.34 -19.09
CA ARG A 232 3.58 -0.77 -18.26
C ARG A 232 4.71 -0.23 -19.13
N ASP A 233 5.14 -1.02 -20.11
CA ASP A 233 6.28 -0.67 -20.96
C ASP A 233 5.92 0.51 -21.88
N THR A 234 4.72 0.50 -22.47
CA THR A 234 4.17 1.62 -23.26
C THR A 234 4.13 2.93 -22.45
N LEU A 235 3.65 2.88 -21.19
CA LEU A 235 3.57 4.07 -20.35
C LEU A 235 4.96 4.56 -19.91
N ASN A 236 5.92 3.66 -19.72
CA ASN A 236 7.31 4.01 -19.41
C ASN A 236 7.99 4.73 -20.56
N GLU A 237 7.70 4.39 -21.81
CA GLU A 237 8.25 5.05 -23.00
C GLU A 237 7.68 6.45 -23.20
N ARG A 238 6.39 6.64 -22.86
CA ARG A 238 5.69 7.92 -23.06
C ARG A 238 6.04 8.98 -22.03
N VAL A 239 6.41 8.59 -20.82
CA VAL A 239 6.70 9.52 -19.73
C VAL A 239 8.22 9.70 -19.63
N PRO A 240 8.76 10.87 -20.01
CA PRO A 240 10.19 11.12 -19.93
C PRO A 240 10.65 11.07 -18.46
N ILE A 241 11.78 10.41 -18.25
CA ILE A 241 12.47 10.39 -16.97
C ILE A 241 13.42 11.59 -16.96
N PRO A 242 13.49 12.41 -15.90
CA PRO A 242 14.52 13.43 -15.78
C PRO A 242 15.87 12.73 -15.93
N THR A 243 16.67 13.17 -16.90
CA THR A 243 18.05 12.71 -17.00
C THR A 243 18.74 13.19 -15.74
N VAL A 244 19.03 12.26 -14.81
CA VAL A 244 19.77 12.58 -13.60
C VAL A 244 21.11 13.13 -14.08
N ALA A 245 21.31 14.44 -13.96
CA ALA A 245 22.62 15.05 -14.17
C ALA A 245 23.57 14.34 -13.19
N LYS A 246 24.51 13.57 -13.74
CA LYS A 246 25.59 12.94 -12.99
C LYS A 246 26.45 13.99 -12.31
#